data_AF-A0A1F4C8D2-F1
#
_entry.id   AF-A0A1F4C8D2-F1
#
_cell.length_a   1.000
_cell.length_b   1.000
_cell.length_c   1.000
_cell.angle_alpha   90.00
_cell.angle_beta   90.00
_cell.angle_gamma   90.00
#
_symmetry.space_group_name_H-M   'P 1'
#
loop_
_entity.id
_entity.type
_entity.pdbx_description
1 polymer ?
#
loop_
_entity_poly.entity_id
_entity_poly.type
_entity_poly.pdbx_seq_one_letter_code
_entity_poly.pdbx_strand_id
1 'polypeptide(L)'
;MKPRGERLACSLKSMDGCNGAYSVYPGEAPRSVSRIEPVVWDRPPAKEVQQGAFSVIGEMGMTGRIMLLNTYQWRALTAAKLEQHFYAAILWGGNPMKVVEDAELMARRAS
;
A
#
# COMPACT_ATOMS: atom_id res chain seq x y z
N MET A 1 -18.59 8.47 -7.87
CA MET A 1 -18.14 7.15 -7.36
C MET A 1 -17.79 7.33 -5.89
N LYS A 2 -18.12 6.38 -5.00
CA LYS A 2 -17.71 6.45 -3.58
C LYS A 2 -16.47 5.56 -3.36
N PRO A 3 -15.59 5.86 -2.40
CA PRO A 3 -14.53 4.95 -2.03
C PRO A 3 -15.12 3.65 -1.44
N ARG A 4 -14.36 2.55 -1.56
CA ARG A 4 -14.74 1.19 -1.10
C ARG A 4 -14.74 1.04 0.42
N GLY A 5 -14.18 2.00 1.15
CA GLY A 5 -14.13 2.00 2.60
C GLY A 5 -13.67 3.34 3.15
N GLU A 6 -13.61 3.42 4.47
CA GLU A 6 -13.23 4.61 5.23
C GLU A 6 -11.72 4.82 5.24
N ARG A 7 -10.96 3.72 5.31
CA ARG A 7 -9.50 3.74 5.22
C ARG A 7 -8.94 2.41 4.72
N LEU A 8 -7.70 2.47 4.25
CA LEU A 8 -6.86 1.30 4.00
C LEU A 8 -6.02 1.08 5.26
N ALA A 9 -6.14 -0.10 5.86
CA ALA A 9 -5.21 -0.56 6.90
C ALA A 9 -4.02 -1.22 6.21
N CYS A 10 -2.82 -0.72 6.49
CA CYS A 10 -1.58 -1.18 5.91
C CYS A 10 -0.68 -1.75 7.00
N SER A 11 -0.07 -2.91 6.74
CA SER A 11 0.97 -3.50 7.56
C SER A 11 2.21 -3.78 6.71
N LEU A 12 3.39 -3.55 7.27
CA LEU A 12 4.67 -3.87 6.68
C LEU A 12 5.42 -4.79 7.64
N LYS A 13 6.09 -5.80 7.10
CA LYS A 13 7.00 -6.66 7.84
C LYS A 13 8.38 -6.56 7.22
N SER A 14 9.40 -6.25 8.00
CA SER A 14 10.79 -6.21 7.53
C SER A 14 11.48 -7.57 7.62
N MET A 15 12.60 -7.73 6.90
CA MET A 15 13.37 -8.98 6.88
C MET A 15 14.05 -9.31 8.21
N ASP A 16 14.23 -8.32 9.09
CA ASP A 16 14.69 -8.49 10.48
C ASP A 16 13.52 -8.61 11.49
N GLY A 17 12.29 -8.80 10.99
CA GLY A 17 11.12 -9.15 11.79
C GLY A 17 10.46 -7.99 12.52
N CYS A 18 10.73 -6.74 12.14
CA CYS A 18 10.03 -5.57 12.64
C CYS A 18 8.67 -5.44 11.93
N ASN A 19 7.67 -4.94 12.65
CA ASN A 19 6.30 -4.78 12.18
C ASN A 19 5.92 -3.31 12.17
N GLY A 20 5.52 -2.81 11.02
CA GLY A 20 5.05 -1.45 10.80
C GLY A 20 3.55 -1.44 10.48
N ALA A 21 2.83 -0.45 10.96
CA ALA A 21 1.43 -0.24 10.61
C ALA A 21 1.15 1.24 10.32
N TYR A 22 0.23 1.49 9.39
CA TYR A 22 -0.27 2.84 9.08
C TYR A 22 -1.62 2.77 8.38
N SER A 23 -2.28 3.92 8.29
CA SER A 23 -3.55 4.06 7.56
C SER A 23 -3.41 4.99 6.37
N VAL A 24 -4.21 4.71 5.33
CA VAL A 24 -4.37 5.60 4.18
C VAL A 24 -5.85 5.95 4.00
N TYR A 25 -6.15 7.23 3.79
CA TYR A 25 -7.51 7.74 3.71
C TYR A 25 -7.84 8.19 2.28
N PRO A 26 -9.02 7.85 1.76
CA PRO A 26 -9.45 8.32 0.44
C PRO A 26 -9.62 9.85 0.47
N GLY A 27 -9.36 10.50 -0.68
CA GLY A 27 -9.70 11.91 -0.85
C GLY A 27 -11.17 12.12 -1.23
N GLU A 28 -11.55 13.38 -1.46
CA GLU A 28 -12.91 13.70 -1.92
C GLU A 28 -13.08 13.42 -3.41
N ALA A 29 -12.02 13.64 -4.19
CA ALA A 29 -12.01 13.40 -5.63
C ALA A 29 -11.83 11.90 -5.94
N PRO A 30 -12.47 11.36 -6.99
CA PRO A 30 -12.25 9.99 -7.42
C PRO A 30 -10.76 9.68 -7.68
N ARG A 31 -10.32 8.49 -7.29
CA ARG A 31 -8.92 8.03 -7.47
C ARG A 31 -7.88 8.88 -6.74
N SER A 32 -8.27 9.56 -5.67
CA SER A 32 -7.37 10.38 -4.86
C SER A 32 -7.18 9.84 -3.44
N VAL A 33 -6.07 10.22 -2.82
CA VAL A 33 -5.75 9.95 -1.41
C VAL A 33 -5.61 11.30 -0.73
N SER A 34 -6.31 11.51 0.39
CA SER A 34 -6.22 12.74 1.18
C SER A 34 -5.04 12.71 2.14
N ARG A 35 -4.81 11.56 2.78
CA ARG A 35 -3.84 11.41 3.85
C ARG A 35 -3.21 10.03 3.86
N ILE A 36 -1.91 9.99 4.04
CA ILE A 36 -1.13 8.79 4.37
C ILE A 36 -0.52 9.05 5.74
N GLU A 37 -0.84 8.21 6.72
CA GLU A 37 -0.22 8.31 8.04
C GLU A 37 1.22 7.79 8.02
N PRO A 38 2.11 8.32 8.88
CA PRO A 38 3.44 7.77 9.02
C PRO A 38 3.39 6.33 9.51
N VAL A 39 4.35 5.52 9.07
CA VAL A 39 4.47 4.13 9.54
C VAL A 39 4.91 4.12 11.00
N VAL A 40 4.07 3.54 11.85
CA VAL A 40 4.38 3.26 13.24
C VAL A 40 5.01 1.88 13.30
N TRP A 41 6.29 1.83 13.63
CA TRP A 41 7.04 0.60 13.79
C TRP A 41 7.08 0.16 15.26
N ASP A 42 6.99 -1.15 15.50
CA ASP A 42 7.26 -1.73 16.83
C ASP A 42 8.70 -1.46 17.29
N ARG A 43 9.64 -1.51 16.35
CA ARG A 43 11.03 -1.11 16.46
C ARG A 43 11.57 -0.68 15.09
N PRO A 44 12.55 0.24 15.02
CA PRO A 44 13.08 0.69 13.73
C PRO A 44 13.68 -0.47 12.91
N PRO A 45 13.27 -0.65 11.64
CA PRO A 45 13.83 -1.70 10.80
C PRO A 45 15.24 -1.32 10.32
N ALA A 46 16.18 -2.27 10.40
CA ALA A 46 17.52 -2.15 9.84
C ALA A 46 17.63 -2.82 8.45
N LYS A 47 16.71 -3.73 8.14
CA LYS A 47 16.59 -4.37 6.82
C LYS A 47 15.34 -3.92 6.09
N GLU A 48 15.30 -4.17 4.78
CA GLU A 48 14.18 -3.83 3.94
C GLU A 48 12.88 -4.55 4.33
N VAL A 49 11.77 -4.02 3.81
CA VAL A 49 10.44 -4.62 3.92
C VAL A 49 10.40 -5.93 3.14
N GLN A 50 10.10 -7.03 3.84
CA GLN A 50 9.87 -8.36 3.30
C GLN A 50 8.48 -8.49 2.67
N GLN A 51 7.47 -7.88 3.29
CA GLN A 51 6.08 -8.02 2.87
C GLN A 51 5.25 -6.79 3.26
N GLY A 52 4.36 -6.38 2.38
CA GLY A 52 3.28 -5.45 2.68
C GLY A 52 1.92 -6.14 2.61
N ALA A 53 1.03 -5.85 3.56
CA ALA A 53 -0.34 -6.33 3.62
C ALA A 53 -1.32 -5.15 3.67
N PHE A 54 -2.33 -5.15 2.81
CA PHE A 54 -3.24 -4.02 2.63
C PHE A 54 -4.68 -4.52 2.65
N SER A 55 -5.52 -3.97 3.54
CA SER A 55 -6.94 -4.33 3.63
C SER A 55 -7.82 -3.10 3.79
N VAL A 56 -8.95 -3.10 3.09
CA VAL A 56 -9.93 -2.02 3.18
C VAL A 56 -10.76 -2.21 4.44
N ILE A 57 -10.83 -1.14 5.24
CA ILE A 57 -11.76 -1.01 6.37
C ILE A 57 -13.00 -0.28 5.85
N GLY A 58 -14.13 -0.97 5.81
CA GLY A 58 -15.43 -0.37 5.54
C GLY A 58 -16.16 -0.01 6.83
N GLU A 59 -17.38 0.52 6.69
CA GLU A 59 -18.24 0.94 7.79
C GLU A 59 -18.53 -0.18 8.81
N MET A 60 -18.65 -1.43 8.34
CA MET A 60 -18.87 -2.60 9.19
C MET A 60 -17.57 -3.34 9.60
N GLY A 61 -16.40 -2.72 9.38
CA GLY A 61 -15.09 -3.27 9.74
C GLY A 61 -14.25 -3.78 8.55
N MET A 62 -13.32 -4.70 8.82
CA MET A 62 -12.41 -5.24 7.80
C MET A 62 -13.18 -6.01 6.72
N THR A 63 -12.94 -5.67 5.45
CA THR A 63 -13.62 -6.28 4.30
C THR A 63 -13.12 -7.70 3.95
N GLY A 64 -12.19 -8.27 4.72
CA GLY A 64 -11.64 -9.62 4.54
C GLY A 64 -10.73 -9.80 3.30
N ARG A 65 -10.66 -8.81 2.39
CA ARG A 65 -9.75 -8.81 1.25
C ARG A 65 -8.40 -8.23 1.69
N ILE A 66 -7.38 -9.07 1.65
CA ILE A 66 -6.00 -8.69 1.92
C ILE A 66 -5.23 -8.77 0.60
N MET A 67 -4.65 -7.65 0.19
CA MET A 67 -3.66 -7.60 -0.86
C MET A 67 -2.28 -7.75 -0.24
N LEU A 68 -1.48 -8.67 -0.77
CA LEU A 68 -0.13 -8.93 -0.30
C LEU A 68 0.87 -8.55 -1.38
N LEU A 69 1.89 -7.78 -1.02
CA LEU A 69 3.06 -7.52 -1.87
C LEU A 69 4.29 -8.15 -1.22
N ASN A 70 5.11 -8.83 -2.02
CA ASN A 70 6.41 -9.32 -1.58
C ASN A 70 7.48 -8.21 -1.59
N THR A 71 8.69 -8.53 -1.15
CA THR A 71 9.84 -7.61 -1.11
C THR A 71 10.06 -6.90 -2.45
N TYR A 72 10.06 -7.62 -3.57
CA TYR A 72 10.38 -7.06 -4.89
C TYR A 72 9.30 -6.09 -5.36
N GLN A 73 8.03 -6.47 -5.22
CA GLN A 73 6.88 -5.65 -5.59
C GLN A 73 6.83 -4.37 -4.75
N TRP A 74 7.01 -4.48 -3.44
CA TRP A 74 7.04 -3.33 -2.55
C TRP A 74 8.23 -2.40 -2.84
N ARG A 75 9.42 -2.96 -3.05
CA ARG A 75 10.60 -2.18 -3.43
C ARG A 75 10.39 -1.45 -4.76
N ALA A 76 9.84 -2.13 -5.78
CA ALA A 76 9.56 -1.50 -7.07
C ALA A 76 8.57 -0.34 -6.92
N LEU A 77 7.48 -0.56 -6.16
CA LEU A 77 6.45 0.45 -5.93
C LEU A 77 7.00 1.70 -5.23
N THR A 78 7.82 1.51 -4.20
CA THR A 78 8.44 2.61 -3.43
C THR A 78 9.53 3.33 -4.21
N ALA A 79 10.38 2.59 -4.94
CA ALA A 79 11.40 3.18 -5.80
C ALA A 79 10.78 4.04 -6.93
N ALA A 80 9.64 3.59 -7.48
CA ALA A 80 8.90 4.31 -8.52
C ALA A 80 8.03 5.46 -7.97
N LYS A 81 7.90 5.62 -6.65
CA LYS A 81 7.03 6.60 -5.98
C LYS A 81 5.55 6.46 -6.39
N LEU A 82 5.09 5.23 -6.60
CA LEU A 82 3.73 4.91 -7.07
C LEU A 82 2.78 4.46 -5.95
N GLU A 83 3.19 4.55 -4.69
CA GLU A 83 2.40 4.11 -3.53
C GLU A 83 1.03 4.77 -3.47
N GLN A 84 0.97 6.09 -3.72
CA GLN A 84 -0.29 6.83 -3.70
C GLN A 84 -1.27 6.33 -4.78
N HIS A 85 -0.76 6.01 -5.97
CA HIS A 85 -1.56 5.45 -7.06
C HIS A 85 -2.06 4.04 -6.72
N PHE A 86 -1.21 3.24 -6.07
CA PHE A 86 -1.56 1.92 -5.60
C PHE A 86 -2.67 1.97 -4.52
N TYR A 87 -2.53 2.83 -3.51
CA TYR A 87 -3.56 3.01 -2.49
C TYR A 87 -4.87 3.53 -3.08
N ALA A 88 -4.80 4.50 -3.98
CA ALA A 88 -5.96 5.01 -4.68
C ALA A 88 -6.67 3.91 -5.49
N ALA A 89 -5.92 3.05 -6.18
CA ALA A 89 -6.48 1.93 -6.92
C ALA A 89 -7.22 0.94 -6.00
N ILE A 90 -6.72 0.67 -4.79
CA ILE A 90 -7.42 -0.17 -3.82
C ILE A 90 -8.70 0.52 -3.32
N LEU A 91 -8.57 1.76 -2.83
CA LEU A 91 -9.65 2.51 -2.19
C LEU A 91 -10.78 2.87 -3.17
N TRP A 92 -10.47 3.13 -4.43
CA TRP A 92 -11.46 3.53 -5.45
C TRP A 92 -11.82 2.40 -6.41
N GLY A 93 -11.34 1.19 -6.15
CA GLY A 93 -11.70 0.01 -6.92
C GLY A 93 -11.18 -0.03 -8.35
N GLY A 94 -10.00 0.54 -8.57
CA GLY A 94 -9.20 0.31 -9.77
C GLY A 94 -8.44 -1.03 -9.73
N ASN A 95 -7.38 -1.11 -10.52
CA ASN A 95 -6.49 -2.27 -10.59
C ASN A 95 -5.13 -1.96 -9.94
N PRO A 96 -4.95 -2.26 -8.64
CA PRO A 96 -3.68 -2.01 -7.96
C PRO A 96 -2.53 -2.88 -8.47
N MET A 97 -2.79 -4.08 -8.99
CA MET A 97 -1.72 -4.93 -9.55
C MET A 97 -1.12 -4.34 -10.82
N LYS A 98 -1.92 -3.66 -11.64
CA LYS A 98 -1.40 -2.91 -12.78
C LYS A 98 -0.39 -1.82 -12.36
N VAL A 99 -0.65 -1.15 -11.23
CA VAL A 99 0.30 -0.15 -10.69
C VAL A 99 1.61 -0.80 -10.26
N VAL A 100 1.54 -2.00 -9.67
CA VAL A 100 2.73 -2.78 -9.29
C VAL A 100 3.51 -3.23 -10.53
N GLU A 101 2.82 -3.72 -11.56
CA GLU A 101 3.42 -4.10 -12.84
C GLU A 101 4.13 -2.91 -13.51
N ASP A 102 3.47 -1.74 -13.54
CA ASP A 102 4.07 -0.50 -14.06
C ASP A 102 5.34 -0.14 -13.26
N ALA A 103 5.31 -0.28 -11.94
CA ALA A 103 6.48 -0.04 -11.08
C ALA A 103 7.63 -1.02 -11.35
N GLU A 104 7.33 -2.30 -11.53
CA GLU A 104 8.33 -3.32 -11.87
C GLU A 104 8.94 -3.09 -13.25
N LEU A 105 8.14 -2.69 -14.23
CA LEU A 105 8.63 -2.31 -15.56
C LEU A 105 9.56 -1.09 -15.51
N MET A 106 9.22 -0.09 -14.69
CA MET A 106 10.09 1.07 -14.47
C MET A 106 11.40 0.67 -13.80
N ALA A 107 11.35 -0.19 -12.78
CA ALA A 107 12.55 -0.67 -12.09
C ALA A 107 13.51 -1.43 -13.04
N ARG A 108 12.98 -2.26 -13.94
CA ARG A 108 13.77 -2.97 -14.96
C ARG A 108 14.42 -2.06 -16.01
N ARG A 109 13.85 -0.88 -16.27
CA ARG A 109 14.42 0.10 -17.22
C ARG A 109 15.52 0.97 -16.59
N ALA A 110 15.54 1.04 -15.26
CA ALA A 110 16.53 1.81 -14.51
C ALA A 110 17.79 1.00 -14.16
N SER A 111 17.78 -0.32 -14.39
CA SER A 111 18.91 -1.25 -14.26
C SER A 111 19.61 -1.48 -15.58
#